data_AF-A0A947QQ45-F1
#
_entry.id   AF-A0A947QQ45-F1
#
_cell.length_a   1.000
_cell.length_b   1.000
_cell.length_c   1.000
_cell.angle_alpha   90.00
_cell.angle_beta   90.00
_cell.angle_gamma   90.00
#
_symmetry.space_group_name_H-M   'P 1'
#
loop_
_entity.id
_entity.type
_entity.pdbx_description
1 polymer ?
#
loop_
_entity_poly.entity_id
_entity_poly.type
_entity_poly.pdbx_seq_one_letter_code
_entity_poly.pdbx_strand_id
1 'polypeptide(L)'
;EGDYYQMTSDGSMKANVSAPSMPDFDMTFDMDMSGETKVDIQGARVYTKSQTSMEGVTTTTEAYIIGEDYYLKNEGGEWQKVTKEEAGDVSDQMDALKDLSSDSEYTLLEEQSVSGTDCYHYEVVMDEQALKDFTDSFSAAMQGSNQGDDFSDITVDSAKVEIWISKKDSRIVKSDMKIDKIAVKGTSQGVDLEMTITDVVISSVYSNWGEKVDLQAPI
;
A
#
# COMPACT_ATOMS: atom_id res chain seq x y z
N GLU A 1 -19.38 -24.33 -9.34
CA GLU A 1 -18.70 -23.40 -10.24
C GLU A 1 -18.45 -22.15 -9.42
N GLY A 2 -17.19 -21.89 -9.06
CA GLY A 2 -16.85 -20.86 -8.09
C GLY A 2 -16.84 -19.49 -8.76
N ASP A 3 -17.49 -18.52 -8.14
CA ASP A 3 -17.50 -17.13 -8.59
C ASP A 3 -16.08 -16.54 -8.54
N TYR A 4 -15.72 -15.86 -9.61
CA TYR A 4 -14.44 -15.17 -9.82
C TYR A 4 -14.51 -13.81 -9.14
N TYR A 5 -13.43 -13.31 -8.54
CA TYR A 5 -13.46 -11.98 -7.93
C TYR A 5 -12.23 -11.18 -8.34
N GLN A 6 -12.38 -10.39 -9.41
CA GLN A 6 -11.53 -9.25 -9.67
C GLN A 6 -11.80 -8.16 -8.63
N MET A 7 -10.73 -7.58 -8.12
CA MET A 7 -10.75 -6.32 -7.41
C MET A 7 -9.76 -5.42 -8.15
N THR A 8 -10.27 -4.42 -8.87
CA THR A 8 -9.41 -3.33 -9.36
C THR A 8 -9.29 -2.29 -8.27
N SER A 9 -8.08 -1.98 -7.83
CA SER A 9 -7.81 -0.91 -6.87
C SER A 9 -7.00 0.20 -7.52
N ASP A 10 -7.57 1.40 -7.62
CA ASP A 10 -6.84 2.62 -7.99
C ASP A 10 -6.30 3.30 -6.73
N GLY A 11 -5.00 3.18 -6.51
CA GLY A 11 -4.30 3.73 -5.36
C GLY A 11 -3.91 5.20 -5.55
N SER A 12 -3.91 6.02 -4.50
CA SER A 12 -3.05 7.21 -4.47
C SER A 12 -2.42 7.46 -3.11
N MET A 13 -1.13 7.81 -3.07
CA MET A 13 -0.45 8.28 -1.84
C MET A 13 -0.06 9.73 -2.00
N LYS A 14 -0.30 10.54 -0.97
CA LYS A 14 0.28 11.89 -0.80
C LYS A 14 0.93 11.98 0.55
N ALA A 15 2.06 12.68 0.64
CA ALA A 15 2.81 12.81 1.86
C ALA A 15 3.69 14.06 1.83
N ASN A 16 3.82 14.74 2.98
CA ASN A 16 4.81 15.79 3.18
C ASN A 16 6.03 15.20 3.88
N VAL A 17 7.21 15.26 3.26
CA VAL A 17 8.46 14.76 3.86
C VAL A 17 9.31 15.94 4.36
N SER A 18 9.96 15.80 5.51
CA SER A 18 10.98 16.74 6.01
C SER A 18 12.18 15.95 6.56
N ALA A 19 13.40 16.40 6.24
CA ALA A 19 14.65 15.74 6.62
C ALA A 19 15.63 16.72 7.31
N PRO A 20 15.36 17.15 8.56
CA PRO A 20 16.12 18.21 9.23
C PRO A 20 17.58 17.86 9.53
N SER A 21 17.99 16.58 9.50
CA SER A 21 19.39 16.18 9.67
C SER A 21 20.29 16.59 8.50
N MET A 22 19.72 17.11 7.41
CA MET A 22 20.43 17.79 6.32
C MET A 22 20.13 19.30 6.36
N PRO A 23 20.84 20.09 7.19
CA PRO A 23 20.49 21.50 7.47
C PRO A 23 20.58 22.45 6.26
N ASP A 24 21.26 22.05 5.18
CA ASP A 24 21.29 22.81 3.92
C ASP A 24 20.16 22.42 2.94
N PHE A 25 19.31 21.46 3.33
CA PHE A 25 18.26 20.87 2.50
C PHE A 25 16.99 20.65 3.32
N ASP A 26 16.33 21.75 3.71
CA ASP A 26 14.94 21.69 4.16
C ASP A 26 14.06 21.45 2.92
N MET A 27 13.92 20.17 2.57
CA MET A 27 13.21 19.74 1.37
C MET A 27 11.88 19.14 1.76
N THR A 28 10.81 19.78 1.30
CA THR A 28 9.47 19.19 1.26
C THR A 28 9.20 18.71 -0.15
N PHE A 29 8.92 17.43 -0.30
CA PHE A 29 8.55 16.84 -1.58
C PHE A 29 7.15 16.25 -1.49
N ASP A 30 6.37 16.47 -2.55
CA ASP A 30 5.15 15.73 -2.79
C ASP A 30 5.52 14.41 -3.48
N MET A 31 5.21 13.29 -2.84
CA MET A 31 5.23 11.99 -3.48
C MET A 31 3.80 11.65 -3.90
N ASP A 32 3.59 11.49 -5.22
CA ASP A 32 2.33 10.98 -5.76
C ASP A 32 2.58 9.54 -6.25
N MET A 33 2.07 8.58 -5.50
CA MET A 33 1.98 7.20 -5.98
C MET A 33 0.60 6.99 -6.60
N SER A 34 0.52 6.25 -7.70
CA SER A 34 -0.74 5.71 -8.20
C SER A 34 -0.56 4.27 -8.65
N GLY A 35 -1.62 3.49 -8.69
CA GLY A 35 -1.48 2.13 -9.18
C GLY A 35 -2.79 1.40 -9.37
N GLU A 36 -2.74 0.36 -10.18
CA GLU A 36 -3.82 -0.58 -10.43
C GLU A 36 -3.42 -1.94 -9.87
N THR A 37 -4.25 -2.56 -9.04
CA THR A 37 -4.09 -3.97 -8.65
C THR A 37 -5.23 -4.80 -9.24
N LYS A 38 -4.96 -6.01 -9.70
CA LYS A 38 -5.93 -7.03 -10.13
C LYS A 38 -5.66 -8.30 -9.36
N VAL A 39 -6.71 -8.91 -8.82
CA VAL A 39 -6.60 -10.16 -8.03
C VAL A 39 -7.45 -11.24 -8.67
N ASP A 40 -6.90 -12.44 -8.81
CA ASP A 40 -7.61 -13.69 -9.05
C ASP A 40 -7.44 -14.58 -7.82
N ILE A 41 -8.45 -14.55 -6.95
CA ILE A 41 -8.45 -15.26 -5.67
C ILE A 41 -8.35 -16.78 -5.86
N GLN A 42 -8.99 -17.35 -6.88
CA GLN A 42 -9.00 -18.80 -7.08
C GLN A 42 -7.71 -19.30 -7.73
N GLY A 43 -7.19 -18.53 -8.69
CA GLY A 43 -5.91 -18.84 -9.33
C GLY A 43 -4.69 -18.50 -8.48
N ALA A 44 -4.89 -17.89 -7.30
CA ALA A 44 -3.84 -17.32 -6.46
C ALA A 44 -2.91 -16.42 -7.28
N ARG A 45 -3.50 -15.49 -8.05
CA ARG A 45 -2.75 -14.57 -8.91
C ARG A 45 -3.04 -13.13 -8.55
N VAL A 46 -2.00 -12.32 -8.51
CA VAL A 46 -2.08 -10.88 -8.31
C VAL A 46 -1.27 -10.22 -9.41
N TYR A 47 -1.80 -9.14 -9.96
CA TYR A 47 -1.06 -8.21 -10.80
C TYR A 47 -1.13 -6.83 -10.16
N THR A 48 -0.01 -6.17 -10.04
CA THR A 48 0.05 -4.79 -9.56
C THR A 48 0.87 -3.98 -10.53
N LYS A 49 0.36 -2.81 -10.91
CA LYS A 49 1.08 -1.78 -11.62
C LYS A 49 1.07 -0.54 -10.76
N SER A 50 2.25 -0.04 -10.42
CA SER A 50 2.41 1.18 -9.64
C SER A 50 3.23 2.18 -10.43
N GLN A 51 2.94 3.45 -10.21
CA GLN A 51 3.65 4.59 -10.74
C GLN A 51 3.94 5.53 -9.58
N THR A 52 5.20 5.80 -9.32
CA THR A 52 5.64 6.72 -8.27
C THR A 52 6.25 7.95 -8.92
N SER A 53 5.70 9.12 -8.62
CA SER A 53 6.23 10.41 -9.05
C SER A 53 6.82 11.15 -7.87
N MET A 54 8.06 11.60 -8.01
CA MET A 54 8.79 12.40 -7.03
C MET A 54 9.60 13.45 -7.77
N GLU A 55 9.39 14.73 -7.45
CA GLU A 55 10.10 15.86 -8.07
C GLU A 55 10.08 15.89 -9.61
N GLY A 56 8.96 15.44 -10.21
CA GLY A 56 8.81 15.38 -11.67
C GLY A 56 9.54 14.21 -12.34
N VAL A 57 10.25 13.37 -11.57
CA VAL A 57 10.71 12.05 -12.02
C VAL A 57 9.60 11.05 -11.72
N THR A 58 9.17 10.33 -12.76
CA THR A 58 8.16 9.29 -12.64
C THR A 58 8.83 7.95 -12.90
N THR A 59 8.56 6.98 -12.03
CA THR A 59 8.98 5.58 -12.19
C THR A 59 7.75 4.70 -12.24
N THR A 60 7.77 3.66 -13.07
CA THR A 60 6.69 2.68 -13.16
C THR A 60 7.23 1.29 -12.83
N THR A 61 6.54 0.57 -11.96
CA THR A 61 6.86 -0.81 -11.60
C THR A 61 5.63 -1.69 -11.81
N GLU A 62 5.81 -2.81 -12.50
CA GLU A 62 4.79 -3.83 -12.67
C GLU A 62 5.24 -5.13 -11.98
N ALA A 63 4.29 -5.82 -11.35
CA ALA A 63 4.51 -7.05 -10.63
C ALA A 63 3.42 -8.07 -10.93
N TYR A 64 3.79 -9.35 -11.05
CA TYR A 64 2.88 -10.49 -10.97
C TYR A 64 3.27 -11.38 -9.80
N ILE A 65 2.27 -11.89 -9.11
CA ILE A 65 2.39 -13.00 -8.17
C ILE A 65 1.50 -14.11 -8.74
N ILE A 66 2.05 -15.29 -9.02
CA ILE A 66 1.29 -16.44 -9.54
C ILE A 66 1.71 -17.67 -8.75
N GLY A 67 0.86 -18.10 -7.81
CA GLY A 67 1.27 -19.11 -6.84
C GLY A 67 2.45 -18.62 -6.00
N GLU A 68 3.57 -19.34 -6.03
CA GLU A 68 4.81 -18.97 -5.32
C GLU A 68 5.78 -18.13 -6.17
N ASP A 69 5.45 -17.90 -7.45
CA ASP A 69 6.33 -17.21 -8.38
C ASP A 69 6.06 -15.70 -8.39
N TYR A 70 7.14 -14.93 -8.25
CA TYR A 70 7.13 -13.47 -8.30
C TYR A 70 7.81 -13.00 -9.58
N TYR A 71 7.17 -12.10 -10.30
CA TYR A 71 7.71 -11.48 -11.50
C TYR A 71 7.67 -9.97 -11.34
N LEU A 72 8.76 -9.30 -11.68
CA LEU A 72 8.88 -7.85 -11.55
C LEU A 72 9.42 -7.25 -12.84
N LYS A 73 8.93 -6.07 -13.17
CA LYS A 73 9.41 -5.26 -14.30
C LYS A 73 9.45 -3.80 -13.89
N ASN A 74 10.65 -3.24 -13.87
CA ASN A 74 10.87 -1.82 -13.70
C ASN A 74 10.74 -1.08 -15.04
N GLU A 75 10.63 0.25 -14.98
CA GLU A 75 10.50 1.10 -16.15
C GLU A 75 11.62 0.86 -17.18
N GLY A 76 11.23 0.54 -18.43
CA GLY A 76 12.15 0.25 -19.51
C GLY A 76 12.88 -1.11 -19.41
N GLY A 77 12.65 -1.89 -18.36
CA GLY A 77 13.26 -3.21 -18.14
C GLY A 77 12.53 -4.38 -18.82
N GLU A 78 13.13 -5.56 -18.74
CA GLU A 78 12.49 -6.83 -19.07
C GLU A 78 11.85 -7.44 -17.82
N TRP A 79 10.90 -8.35 -18.01
CA TRP A 79 10.33 -9.12 -16.90
C TRP A 79 11.39 -10.04 -16.30
N GLN A 80 11.53 -10.01 -14.99
CA GLN A 80 12.44 -10.85 -14.24
C GLN A 80 11.65 -11.68 -13.25
N LYS A 81 11.96 -12.98 -13.16
CA LYS A 81 11.49 -13.81 -12.07
C LYS A 81 12.39 -13.57 -10.86
N VAL A 82 11.80 -13.22 -9.74
CA VAL A 82 12.50 -12.91 -8.48
C VAL A 82 12.04 -13.88 -7.40
N THR A 83 12.85 -14.02 -6.36
CA THR A 83 12.47 -14.78 -5.15
C THR A 83 11.51 -13.98 -4.28
N LYS A 84 10.81 -14.66 -3.36
CA LYS A 84 9.95 -14.01 -2.36
C LYS A 84 10.71 -12.97 -1.53
N GLU A 85 11.96 -13.30 -1.16
CA GLU A 85 12.83 -12.42 -0.38
C GLU A 85 13.18 -11.14 -1.16
N GLU A 86 13.46 -11.26 -2.47
CA GLU A 86 13.73 -10.12 -3.34
C GLU A 86 12.47 -9.29 -3.67
N ALA A 87 11.29 -9.92 -3.67
CA ALA A 87 10.01 -9.24 -3.95
C ALA A 87 9.41 -8.53 -2.72
N GLY A 88 9.91 -8.83 -1.52
CA GLY A 88 9.24 -8.48 -0.27
C GLY A 88 8.05 -9.40 0.01
N ASP A 89 7.77 -9.67 1.29
CA ASP A 89 6.72 -10.61 1.68
C ASP A 89 5.31 -9.98 1.56
N VAL A 90 4.71 -10.10 0.37
CA VAL A 90 3.34 -9.61 0.11
C VAL A 90 2.29 -10.43 0.86
N SER A 91 2.59 -11.68 1.25
CA SER A 91 1.63 -12.46 2.06
C SER A 91 1.46 -11.89 3.45
N ASP A 92 2.55 -11.41 4.07
CA ASP A 92 2.50 -10.80 5.39
C ASP A 92 1.65 -9.52 5.40
N GLN A 93 1.62 -8.77 4.29
CA GLN A 93 0.77 -7.58 4.15
C GLN A 93 -0.73 -7.92 4.12
N MET A 94 -1.10 -9.04 3.50
CA MET A 94 -2.50 -9.47 3.44
C MET A 94 -2.97 -10.05 4.78
N ASP A 95 -2.10 -10.77 5.48
CA ASP A 95 -2.38 -11.25 6.83
C ASP A 95 -2.49 -10.07 7.81
N ALA A 96 -1.63 -9.06 7.72
CA ALA A 96 -1.73 -7.83 8.51
C ALA A 96 -3.06 -7.08 8.26
N LEU A 97 -3.51 -6.96 7.00
CA LEU A 97 -4.81 -6.34 6.69
C LEU A 97 -5.99 -7.15 7.23
N LYS A 98 -5.88 -8.48 7.22
CA LYS A 98 -6.91 -9.38 7.76
C LYS A 98 -6.99 -9.26 9.28
N ASP A 99 -5.86 -9.25 9.96
CA ASP A 99 -5.78 -9.10 11.42
C ASP A 99 -6.30 -7.72 11.84
N LEU A 100 -6.03 -6.68 11.04
CA LEU A 100 -6.60 -5.34 11.21
C LEU A 100 -8.14 -5.35 11.17
N SER A 101 -8.76 -6.32 10.49
CA SER A 101 -10.22 -6.41 10.35
C SER A 101 -10.91 -7.30 11.38
N SER A 102 -10.19 -8.21 12.05
CA SER A 102 -10.80 -9.20 12.95
C SER A 102 -11.07 -8.67 14.35
N ASP A 103 -10.24 -7.74 14.84
CA ASP A 103 -10.28 -7.29 16.24
C ASP A 103 -10.55 -5.78 16.41
N SER A 104 -10.77 -5.08 15.29
CA SER A 104 -10.99 -3.63 15.29
C SER A 104 -12.43 -3.21 15.62
N GLU A 105 -12.56 -2.12 16.37
CA GLU A 105 -13.84 -1.44 16.56
C GLU A 105 -14.17 -0.54 15.37
N TYR A 106 -15.30 -0.80 14.72
CA TYR A 106 -15.81 0.00 13.60
C TYR A 106 -16.78 1.07 14.11
N THR A 107 -16.48 2.33 13.82
CA THR A 107 -17.37 3.45 14.10
C THR A 107 -18.07 3.88 12.82
N LEU A 108 -19.41 3.81 12.76
CA LEU A 108 -20.18 4.38 11.65
C LEU A 108 -20.08 5.91 11.72
N LEU A 109 -19.47 6.52 10.71
CA LEU A 109 -19.38 7.97 10.59
C LEU A 109 -20.66 8.53 9.97
N GLU A 110 -20.99 8.06 8.77
CA GLU A 110 -22.16 8.53 8.02
C GLU A 110 -22.62 7.54 6.94
N GLU A 111 -23.72 7.91 6.28
CA GLU A 111 -24.21 7.25 5.08
C GLU A 111 -24.04 8.18 3.88
N GLN A 112 -23.35 7.75 2.84
CA GLN A 112 -23.06 8.58 1.66
C GLN A 112 -22.98 7.77 0.37
N SER A 113 -23.00 8.46 -0.78
CA SER A 113 -22.89 7.83 -2.10
C SER A 113 -21.49 8.04 -2.67
N VAL A 114 -20.82 6.95 -3.05
CA VAL A 114 -19.48 6.97 -3.67
C VAL A 114 -19.63 6.46 -5.10
N SER A 115 -19.32 7.30 -6.09
CA SER A 115 -19.43 6.96 -7.52
C SER A 115 -20.80 6.38 -7.92
N GLY A 116 -21.88 6.88 -7.30
CA GLY A 116 -23.26 6.41 -7.54
C GLY A 116 -23.66 5.15 -6.77
N THR A 117 -22.82 4.64 -5.87
CA THR A 117 -23.13 3.50 -4.98
C THR A 117 -23.40 3.99 -3.57
N ASP A 118 -24.58 3.70 -3.02
CA ASP A 118 -24.92 4.03 -1.65
C ASP A 118 -24.14 3.15 -0.68
N CYS A 119 -23.45 3.78 0.28
CA CYS A 119 -22.53 3.14 1.20
C CYS A 119 -22.80 3.52 2.66
N TYR A 120 -22.41 2.61 3.56
CA TYR A 120 -22.06 2.94 4.94
C TYR A 120 -20.59 3.33 4.99
N HIS A 121 -20.26 4.45 5.66
CA HIS A 121 -18.89 4.93 5.83
C HIS A 121 -18.46 4.71 7.27
N TYR A 122 -17.47 3.83 7.45
CA TYR A 122 -16.92 3.48 8.75
C TYR A 122 -15.50 4.04 8.92
N GLU A 123 -15.13 4.26 10.17
CA GLU A 123 -13.76 4.50 10.61
C GLU A 123 -13.30 3.35 11.49
N VAL A 124 -12.05 2.95 11.30
CA VAL A 124 -11.30 2.00 12.13
C VAL A 124 -10.02 2.69 12.56
N VAL A 125 -9.82 2.86 13.86
CA VAL A 125 -8.54 3.33 14.40
C VAL A 125 -7.65 2.11 14.62
N MET A 126 -6.45 2.12 14.06
CA MET A 126 -5.50 1.02 14.25
C MET A 126 -5.05 0.99 15.70
N ASP A 127 -5.05 -0.20 16.31
CA ASP A 127 -4.47 -0.39 17.63
C ASP A 127 -2.93 -0.44 17.57
N GLU A 128 -2.30 -0.56 18.75
CA GLU A 128 -0.84 -0.58 18.86
C GLU A 128 -0.20 -1.75 18.10
N GLN A 129 -0.86 -2.92 18.05
CA GLN A 129 -0.32 -4.10 17.37
C GLN A 129 -0.41 -3.92 15.85
N ALA A 130 -1.55 -3.48 15.34
CA ALA A 130 -1.74 -3.17 13.93
C ALA A 130 -0.77 -2.08 13.43
N LEU A 131 -0.55 -1.04 14.24
CA LEU A 131 0.44 -0.01 13.95
C LEU A 131 1.85 -0.58 13.88
N LYS A 132 2.20 -1.47 14.82
CA LYS A 132 3.50 -2.14 14.83
C LYS A 132 3.71 -2.99 13.59
N ASP A 133 2.73 -3.81 13.21
CA ASP A 133 2.82 -4.70 12.05
C ASP A 133 2.91 -3.90 10.75
N PHE A 134 2.20 -2.76 10.67
CA PHE A 134 2.36 -1.79 9.59
C PHE A 134 3.78 -1.21 9.55
N THR A 135 4.34 -0.76 10.67
CA THR A 135 5.71 -0.20 10.71
C THR A 135 6.78 -1.23 10.35
N ASP A 136 6.63 -2.47 10.79
CA ASP A 136 7.57 -3.55 10.46
C ASP A 136 7.55 -3.84 8.96
N SER A 137 6.34 -3.91 8.37
CA SER A 137 6.15 -4.10 6.93
C SER A 137 6.75 -2.94 6.12
N PHE A 138 6.55 -1.70 6.59
CA PHE A 138 7.10 -0.52 5.95
C PHE A 138 8.64 -0.46 6.06
N SER A 139 9.21 -0.81 7.21
CA SER A 139 10.66 -0.90 7.40
C SER A 139 11.29 -1.95 6.49
N ALA A 140 10.69 -3.15 6.40
CA ALA A 140 11.14 -4.21 5.50
C ALA A 140 11.14 -3.75 4.04
N ALA A 141 10.10 -3.04 3.61
CA ALA A 141 10.02 -2.49 2.25
C ALA A 141 11.10 -1.43 1.98
N MET A 142 11.44 -0.58 2.95
CA MET A 142 12.52 0.40 2.79
C MET A 142 13.91 -0.27 2.72
N GLN A 143 14.17 -1.27 3.56
CA GLN A 143 15.47 -1.97 3.62
C GLN A 143 15.77 -2.81 2.38
N GLY A 144 14.76 -3.40 1.73
CA GLY A 144 14.94 -4.22 0.53
C GLY A 144 15.51 -3.46 -0.69
N SER A 145 15.57 -2.13 -0.64
CA SER A 145 15.92 -1.30 -1.79
C SER A 145 17.42 -1.01 -1.95
N ASN A 146 18.24 -1.03 -0.89
CA ASN A 146 19.68 -0.67 -0.96
C ASN A 146 20.53 -1.43 0.08
N GLN A 147 21.62 -2.07 -0.37
CA GLN A 147 22.62 -2.63 0.56
C GLN A 147 23.35 -1.50 1.31
N GLY A 148 23.25 -1.51 2.64
CA GLY A 148 23.97 -0.57 3.52
C GLY A 148 23.11 0.54 4.14
N ASP A 149 21.82 0.55 3.84
CA ASP A 149 20.84 1.40 4.51
C ASP A 149 20.22 0.65 5.70
N ASP A 150 20.05 1.32 6.83
CA ASP A 150 19.37 0.81 8.03
C ASP A 150 18.26 1.78 8.42
N PHE A 151 17.01 1.39 8.19
CA PHE A 151 15.82 2.17 8.56
C PHE A 151 14.97 1.41 9.59
N SER A 152 15.62 0.87 10.63
CA SER A 152 14.97 0.05 11.65
C SER A 152 14.15 0.83 12.70
N ASP A 153 14.37 2.14 12.85
CA ASP A 153 13.66 2.97 13.82
C ASP A 153 12.55 3.78 13.15
N ILE A 154 11.41 3.12 12.90
CA ILE A 154 10.21 3.73 12.33
C ILE A 154 9.12 3.76 13.39
N THR A 155 8.55 4.93 13.61
CA THR A 155 7.41 5.11 14.52
C THR A 155 6.25 5.78 13.80
N VAL A 156 5.04 5.31 14.06
CA VAL A 156 3.79 5.91 13.58
C VAL A 156 3.02 6.42 14.79
N ASP A 157 2.64 7.70 14.79
CA ASP A 157 1.93 8.31 15.92
C ASP A 157 0.48 7.79 16.01
N SER A 158 -0.19 7.74 14.86
CA SER A 158 -1.58 7.28 14.71
C SER A 158 -1.87 6.96 13.24
N ALA A 159 -2.67 5.92 13.03
CA ALA A 159 -3.23 5.60 11.73
C ALA A 159 -4.69 5.16 11.88
N LYS A 160 -5.48 5.52 10.88
CA LYS A 160 -6.88 5.10 10.78
C LYS A 160 -7.23 4.72 9.37
N VAL A 161 -8.17 3.80 9.23
CA VAL A 161 -8.71 3.35 7.96
C VAL A 161 -10.18 3.75 7.91
N GLU A 162 -10.54 4.55 6.92
CA GLU A 162 -11.93 4.80 6.57
C GLU A 162 -12.34 3.84 5.46
N ILE A 163 -13.49 3.18 5.60
CA ILE A 163 -13.97 2.15 4.67
C ILE A 163 -15.41 2.48 4.27
N TRP A 164 -15.68 2.43 2.96
CA TRP A 164 -17.02 2.60 2.40
C TRP A 164 -17.54 1.25 1.93
N ILE A 165 -18.61 0.76 2.57
CA ILE A 165 -19.21 -0.54 2.30
C ILE A 165 -20.56 -0.34 1.62
N SER A 166 -20.72 -0.92 0.42
CA SER A 166 -21.97 -0.88 -0.37
C SER A 166 -23.14 -1.45 0.43
N LYS A 167 -24.24 -0.69 0.51
CA LYS A 167 -25.49 -1.16 1.16
C LYS A 167 -26.18 -2.28 0.38
N LYS A 168 -25.87 -2.42 -0.91
CA LYS A 168 -26.55 -3.37 -1.80
C LYS A 168 -26.01 -4.79 -1.63
N ASP A 169 -24.70 -4.94 -1.55
CA ASP A 169 -24.01 -6.24 -1.60
C ASP A 169 -22.88 -6.38 -0.57
N SER A 170 -22.75 -5.42 0.36
CA SER A 170 -21.77 -5.43 1.46
C SER A 170 -20.31 -5.52 1.00
N ARG A 171 -20.03 -5.12 -0.25
CA ARG A 171 -18.66 -5.06 -0.78
C ARG A 171 -18.01 -3.73 -0.44
N ILE A 172 -16.69 -3.74 -0.23
CA ILE A 172 -15.92 -2.51 -0.07
C ILE A 172 -15.87 -1.79 -1.43
N VAL A 173 -16.24 -0.51 -1.44
CA VAL A 173 -16.24 0.37 -2.62
C VAL A 173 -15.02 1.28 -2.61
N LYS A 174 -14.60 1.72 -1.43
CA LYS A 174 -13.45 2.60 -1.23
C LYS A 174 -12.83 2.33 0.14
N SER A 175 -11.53 2.56 0.26
CA SER A 175 -10.84 2.71 1.55
C SER A 175 -9.84 3.84 1.49
N ASP A 176 -9.71 4.58 2.58
CA ASP A 176 -8.66 5.58 2.78
C ASP A 176 -7.92 5.25 4.07
N MET A 177 -6.62 4.98 3.99
CA MET A 177 -5.75 4.97 5.16
C MET A 177 -5.18 6.37 5.37
N LYS A 178 -5.31 6.90 6.58
CA LYS A 178 -4.79 8.21 6.97
C LYS A 178 -3.79 7.99 8.09
N ILE A 179 -2.57 8.48 7.90
CA ILE A 179 -1.49 8.41 8.88
C ILE A 179 -1.04 9.84 9.16
N ASP A 180 -1.17 10.27 10.41
CA ASP A 180 -0.91 11.66 10.76
C ASP A 180 0.58 11.98 10.67
N LYS A 181 1.40 11.08 11.20
CA LYS A 181 2.86 11.22 11.20
C LYS A 181 3.58 9.87 11.28
N ILE A 182 4.58 9.74 10.43
CA ILE A 182 5.61 8.70 10.44
C ILE A 182 6.94 9.38 10.73
N ALA A 183 7.65 8.96 11.77
CA ALA A 183 9.04 9.35 11.96
C ALA A 183 9.92 8.17 11.60
N VAL A 184 10.95 8.43 10.79
CA VAL A 184 11.94 7.44 10.37
C VAL A 184 13.29 7.93 10.83
N LYS A 185 14.00 7.10 11.58
CA LYS A 185 15.39 7.28 11.90
C LYS A 185 16.18 6.11 11.35
N GLY A 186 17.34 6.43 10.81
CA GLY A 186 18.16 5.42 10.19
C GLY A 186 19.48 5.95 9.71
N THR A 187 20.17 5.12 8.94
CA THR A 187 21.37 5.49 8.21
C THR A 187 21.20 5.14 6.75
N SER A 188 21.61 6.03 5.85
CA SER A 188 21.78 5.70 4.43
C SER A 188 23.18 6.07 4.00
N GLN A 189 23.87 5.13 3.35
CA GLN A 189 25.27 5.30 2.91
C GLN A 189 26.21 5.81 4.03
N GLY A 190 25.94 5.44 5.29
CA GLY A 190 26.71 5.86 6.47
C GLY A 190 26.41 7.27 6.99
N VAL A 191 25.34 7.92 6.52
CA VAL A 191 24.85 9.21 7.02
C VAL A 191 23.59 8.99 7.85
N ASP A 192 23.56 9.56 9.06
CA ASP A 192 22.37 9.54 9.92
C ASP A 192 21.24 10.37 9.27
N LEU A 193 20.11 9.72 9.08
CA LEU A 193 18.91 10.31 8.52
C LEU A 193 17.81 10.33 9.57
N GLU A 194 17.24 11.50 9.79
CA GLU A 194 15.97 11.66 10.48
C GLU A 194 14.98 12.27 9.49
N MET A 195 13.89 11.54 9.22
CA MET A 195 12.81 11.98 8.34
C MET A 195 11.50 11.99 9.10
N THR A 196 10.66 12.96 8.79
CA THR A 196 9.26 12.98 9.23
C THR A 196 8.37 13.06 8.00
N ILE A 197 7.40 12.17 7.94
CA ILE A 197 6.39 12.10 6.89
C ILE A 197 5.04 12.44 7.55
N THR A 198 4.35 13.48 7.09
CA THR A 198 3.04 13.86 7.64
C THR A 198 1.94 13.83 6.58
N ASP A 199 0.69 13.83 7.06
CA ASP A 199 -0.51 13.93 6.24
C ASP A 199 -0.60 12.84 5.17
N VAL A 200 -0.18 11.63 5.53
CA VAL A 200 -0.16 10.51 4.59
C VAL A 200 -1.59 10.06 4.36
N VAL A 201 -2.03 10.11 3.10
CA VAL A 201 -3.32 9.55 2.71
C VAL A 201 -3.09 8.53 1.61
N ILE A 202 -3.44 7.27 1.88
CA ILE A 202 -3.44 6.18 0.92
C ILE A 202 -4.91 5.87 0.60
N SER A 203 -5.38 6.29 -0.57
CA SER A 203 -6.74 6.03 -1.04
C SER A 203 -6.77 4.85 -1.99
N SER A 204 -7.83 4.06 -1.96
CA SER A 204 -8.08 2.94 -2.86
C SER A 204 -9.56 2.88 -3.23
N VAL A 205 -9.87 2.82 -4.53
CA VAL A 205 -11.24 2.62 -5.03
C VAL A 205 -11.35 1.24 -5.64
N TYR A 206 -12.35 0.48 -5.20
CA TYR A 206 -12.54 -0.91 -5.59
C TYR A 206 -13.67 -1.06 -6.59
N SER A 207 -13.40 -1.72 -7.70
CA SER A 207 -14.37 -1.94 -8.78
C SER A 207 -14.24 -3.31 -9.43
N ASN A 208 -15.19 -3.63 -10.32
CA ASN A 208 -15.25 -4.86 -11.12
C ASN A 208 -15.33 -6.15 -10.29
N TRP A 209 -15.89 -6.05 -9.09
CA TRP A 209 -16.15 -7.19 -8.21
C TRP A 209 -16.98 -8.27 -8.91
N GLY A 210 -16.37 -9.42 -9.17
CA GLY A 210 -17.04 -10.55 -9.83
C GLY A 210 -16.60 -10.80 -11.28
N GLU A 211 -15.85 -9.88 -11.88
CA GLU A 211 -15.43 -10.00 -13.27
C GLU A 211 -14.26 -10.99 -13.44
N LYS A 212 -14.22 -11.63 -14.61
CA LYS A 212 -13.13 -12.54 -14.97
C LYS A 212 -11.94 -11.72 -15.43
N VAL A 213 -10.76 -12.07 -14.91
CA VAL A 213 -9.49 -11.50 -15.35
C VAL A 213 -8.59 -12.64 -15.82
N ASP A 214 -7.82 -12.38 -16.88
CA ASP A 214 -6.82 -13.32 -17.40
C ASP A 214 -5.43 -12.83 -17.00
N LEU A 215 -4.94 -13.28 -15.85
CA LEU A 215 -3.56 -13.03 -15.42
C LEU A 215 -2.70 -14.22 -15.88
N GLN A 216 -1.87 -14.02 -16.90
CA GLN A 216 -0.91 -15.01 -17.34
C GLN A 216 0.50 -14.60 -16.92
N ALA A 217 1.35 -15.60 -16.67
CA ALA A 217 2.76 -15.33 -16.41
C ALA A 217 3.34 -14.57 -17.61
N PRO A 218 4.13 -13.50 -17.37
CA PRO A 218 4.66 -12.69 -18.45
C PRO A 218 5.78 -13.38 -19.25
N ILE A 219 6.20 -14.59 -18.85
CA ILE A 219 7.31 -15.37 -19.42
C ILE A 219 6.93 -16.86 -19.46
#